data_AF-A0A7S2GZ97-F1
#
_entry.id   AF-A0A7S2GZ97-F1
#
_cell.length_a   1.000
_cell.length_b   1.000
_cell.length_c   1.000
_cell.angle_alpha   90.00
_cell.angle_beta   90.00
_cell.angle_gamma   90.00
#
_symmetry.space_group_name_H-M   'P 1'
#
loop_
_entity.id
_entity.type
_entity.pdbx_description
1 polymer ?
#
loop_
_entity_poly.entity_id
_entity_poly.type
_entity_poly.pdbx_seq_one_letter_code
_entity_poly.pdbx_strand_id
1 'polypeptide(L)'
;GLEFSCAAAAPAAERRGMNAQTFKEAFKEKIATLKENLKIDEREFSNPWSNQDKAAVLQQSRCFSDTPIDSEKCLNLLTRVLYLLQQGEKFTPKELTKLFFDVTKLFQSPSTRLRRMVYLVIKELDPSEGEVFICIQCLIKDMNSKNDCFRANSIRVLSRILDPTMAAQIDRYLKTAIVDKNPFVSSSALVCGINLMRSAPDVVKRWVSEIQETVTSKHSSVQFHALALVHELKKSDRLALHKEVTKIARSQLKSPMAECLLIRY
;
A
#
# COMPACT_ATOMS: atom_id res chain seq x y z
N GLY A 1 -54.87 1.16 57.89
CA GLY A 1 -54.31 0.87 59.22
C GLY A 1 -52.90 0.38 59.08
N LEU A 2 -52.01 0.91 59.94
CA LEU A 2 -50.77 0.34 60.50
C LEU A 2 -49.64 0.00 59.50
N GLU A 3 -48.51 0.73 59.45
CA GLU A 3 -47.41 0.95 60.42
C GLU A 3 -46.23 -0.05 60.30
N PHE A 4 -45.04 0.52 59.97
CA PHE A 4 -43.67 0.30 60.45
C PHE A 4 -43.00 -1.11 60.61
N SER A 5 -41.85 -1.24 59.92
CA SER A 5 -40.50 -1.60 60.41
C SER A 5 -40.05 -3.06 60.71
N CYS A 6 -38.88 -3.38 60.14
CA CYS A 6 -37.68 -3.96 60.76
C CYS A 6 -37.19 -5.37 60.34
N ALA A 7 -35.87 -5.49 60.36
CA ALA A 7 -34.95 -6.47 59.79
C ALA A 7 -34.86 -7.85 60.48
N ALA A 8 -34.38 -8.86 59.73
CA ALA A 8 -33.43 -9.91 60.17
C ALA A 8 -32.93 -10.70 58.93
N ALA A 9 -31.70 -10.49 58.46
CA ALA A 9 -30.46 -11.23 58.79
C ALA A 9 -30.24 -12.51 57.95
N ALA A 10 -29.32 -12.43 56.98
CA ALA A 10 -28.76 -13.56 56.24
C ALA A 10 -27.58 -14.19 57.02
N PRO A 11 -27.32 -15.50 56.91
CA PRO A 11 -26.18 -16.13 57.57
C PRO A 11 -24.89 -15.89 56.78
N ALA A 12 -23.81 -15.60 57.52
CA ALA A 12 -22.45 -15.43 57.03
C ALA A 12 -21.61 -16.72 57.19
N ALA A 13 -20.47 -16.74 56.47
CA ALA A 13 -19.41 -17.76 56.36
C ALA A 13 -19.61 -18.79 55.22
N GLU A 14 -18.69 -19.03 54.27
CA GLU A 14 -17.24 -18.81 54.22
C GLU A 14 -16.80 -18.28 52.83
N ARG A 15 -16.16 -17.10 52.78
CA ARG A 15 -15.23 -16.77 51.71
C ARG A 15 -13.84 -17.17 52.18
N ARG A 16 -13.35 -18.35 51.78
CA ARG A 16 -11.92 -18.67 51.89
C ARG A 16 -11.16 -17.72 50.94
N GLY A 17 -10.58 -16.67 51.51
CA GLY A 17 -9.64 -15.83 50.79
C GLY A 17 -8.47 -16.68 50.32
N MET A 18 -8.21 -16.70 49.01
CA MET A 18 -6.97 -17.25 48.47
C MET A 18 -5.79 -16.56 49.16
N ASN A 19 -4.90 -17.34 49.76
CA ASN A 19 -3.72 -16.79 50.41
C ASN A 19 -2.76 -16.23 49.32
N ALA A 20 -1.95 -15.23 49.67
CA ALA A 20 -1.05 -14.57 48.71
C ALA A 20 0.00 -15.52 48.11
N GLN A 21 0.35 -16.62 48.80
CA GLN A 21 1.22 -17.69 48.31
C GLN A 21 0.56 -18.48 47.18
N THR A 22 -0.69 -18.92 47.38
CA THR A 22 -1.50 -19.65 46.40
C THR A 22 -1.81 -18.80 45.16
N PHE A 23 -1.99 -17.49 45.32
CA PHE A 23 -2.12 -16.58 44.17
C PHE A 23 -0.81 -16.47 43.38
N LYS A 24 0.34 -16.35 44.07
CA LYS A 24 1.65 -16.30 43.42
C LYS A 24 1.97 -17.60 42.68
N GLU A 25 1.62 -18.75 43.25
CA GLU A 25 1.83 -20.06 42.63
C GLU A 25 0.95 -20.24 41.40
N ALA A 26 -0.34 -19.94 41.49
CA ALA A 26 -1.25 -19.99 40.34
C ALA A 26 -0.86 -19.01 39.22
N PHE A 27 -0.33 -17.84 39.58
CA PHE A 27 0.18 -16.87 38.61
C PHE A 27 1.48 -17.34 37.96
N LYS A 28 2.39 -17.96 38.73
CA LYS A 28 3.63 -18.53 38.23
C LYS A 28 3.37 -19.71 37.29
N GLU A 29 2.39 -20.54 37.63
CA GLU A 29 1.93 -21.67 36.80
C GLU A 29 1.28 -21.19 35.50
N LYS A 30 0.44 -20.15 35.55
CA LYS A 30 -0.13 -19.49 34.35
C LYS A 30 0.94 -18.85 33.48
N ILE A 31 1.96 -18.23 34.06
CA ILE A 31 3.10 -17.68 33.30
C ILE A 31 3.94 -18.82 32.69
N ALA A 32 4.12 -19.94 33.39
CA ALA A 32 4.86 -21.08 32.85
C ALA A 32 4.12 -21.72 31.68
N THR A 33 2.81 -21.93 31.79
CA THR A 33 1.96 -22.41 30.69
C THR A 33 1.86 -21.40 29.55
N LEU A 34 1.80 -20.09 29.83
CA LEU A 34 1.91 -19.06 28.80
C LEU A 34 3.26 -19.09 28.10
N LYS A 35 4.37 -19.25 28.83
CA LYS A 35 5.72 -19.39 28.25
C LYS A 35 5.85 -20.65 27.42
N GLU A 36 5.23 -21.74 27.82
CA GLU A 36 5.25 -23.01 27.10
C GLU A 36 4.36 -22.97 25.85
N ASN A 37 3.21 -22.28 25.91
CA ASN A 37 2.36 -22.00 24.76
C ASN A 37 2.93 -20.91 23.83
N LEU A 38 3.81 -20.04 24.35
CA LEU A 38 4.59 -19.05 23.61
C LEU A 38 5.96 -19.58 23.14
N LYS A 39 6.28 -20.86 23.38
CA LYS A 39 7.26 -21.58 22.56
C LYS A 39 6.65 -21.73 21.17
N ILE A 40 6.56 -20.60 20.46
CA ILE A 40 6.58 -20.54 19.02
C ILE A 40 7.79 -21.40 18.67
N ASP A 41 7.51 -22.55 18.05
CA ASP A 41 8.48 -23.48 17.51
C ASP A 41 9.65 -22.64 16.94
N GLU A 42 10.77 -22.54 17.67
CA GLU A 42 12.00 -21.85 17.24
C GLU A 42 12.67 -22.70 16.14
N ARG A 43 11.88 -23.19 15.18
CA ARG A 43 12.41 -23.38 13.84
C ARG A 43 12.82 -21.98 13.43
N GLU A 44 14.13 -21.70 13.52
CA GLU A 44 14.73 -20.55 12.87
C GLU A 44 14.01 -20.39 11.54
N PHE A 45 13.32 -19.27 11.36
CA PHE A 45 12.66 -18.98 10.11
C PHE A 45 13.79 -18.85 9.07
N SER A 46 14.16 -19.99 8.48
CA SER A 46 15.15 -20.06 7.43
C SER A 46 14.43 -19.61 6.18
N ASN A 47 14.69 -18.37 5.79
CA ASN A 47 14.14 -17.81 4.59
C ASN A 47 14.50 -18.74 3.40
N PRO A 48 13.53 -19.28 2.64
CA PRO A 48 13.79 -20.19 1.52
C PRO A 48 14.71 -19.61 0.44
N TRP A 49 14.88 -18.28 0.45
CA TRP A 49 15.71 -17.52 -0.47
C TRP A 49 17.00 -17.00 0.18
N SER A 50 17.40 -17.46 1.37
CA SER A 50 18.61 -16.95 2.05
C SER A 50 19.91 -17.16 1.24
N ASN A 51 20.02 -18.27 0.52
CA ASN A 51 21.24 -18.70 -0.17
C ASN A 51 21.15 -18.54 -1.70
N GLN A 52 20.67 -17.37 -2.17
CA GLN A 52 20.48 -17.13 -3.59
C GLN A 52 21.76 -16.63 -4.26
N ASP A 53 22.18 -17.30 -5.34
CA ASP A 53 23.23 -16.80 -6.23
C ASP A 53 22.65 -15.84 -7.27
N LYS A 54 23.12 -14.59 -7.26
CA LYS A 54 22.73 -13.55 -8.22
C LYS A 54 22.97 -13.99 -9.67
N ALA A 55 24.13 -14.60 -9.95
CA ALA A 55 24.49 -14.97 -11.32
C ALA A 55 23.53 -16.03 -11.86
N ALA A 56 23.21 -17.06 -11.06
CA ALA A 56 22.21 -18.05 -11.39
C ALA A 56 20.82 -17.46 -11.61
N VAL A 57 20.36 -16.53 -10.76
CA VAL A 57 19.05 -15.87 -10.90
C VAL A 57 18.98 -15.08 -12.20
N LEU A 58 20.02 -14.29 -12.51
CA LEU A 58 20.09 -13.50 -13.74
C LEU A 58 20.22 -14.35 -15.00
N GLN A 59 20.89 -15.51 -14.93
CA GLN A 59 20.95 -16.45 -16.04
C GLN A 59 19.58 -17.08 -16.31
N GLN A 60 18.84 -17.42 -15.26
CA GLN A 60 17.51 -18.01 -15.36
C GLN A 60 16.45 -17.03 -15.89
N SER A 61 16.68 -15.71 -15.83
CA SER A 61 15.75 -14.68 -16.33
C SER A 61 15.45 -14.82 -17.83
N ARG A 62 16.29 -15.57 -18.56
CA ARG A 62 16.06 -15.91 -19.97
C ARG A 62 14.69 -16.58 -20.20
N CYS A 63 14.15 -17.29 -19.21
CA CYS A 63 12.84 -17.92 -19.32
C CYS A 63 11.69 -16.93 -19.49
N PHE A 64 11.90 -15.63 -19.21
CA PHE A 64 10.89 -14.59 -19.46
C PHE A 64 10.61 -14.35 -20.94
N SER A 65 11.47 -14.88 -21.82
CA SER A 65 11.29 -14.84 -23.29
C SER A 65 10.73 -16.15 -23.86
N ASP A 66 10.46 -17.15 -23.02
CA ASP A 66 9.93 -18.45 -23.47
C ASP A 66 8.54 -18.26 -24.09
N THR A 67 8.27 -18.99 -25.18
CA THR A 67 6.95 -19.04 -25.82
C THR A 67 6.49 -20.50 -25.85
N PRO A 68 5.45 -20.89 -25.07
CA PRO A 68 4.61 -20.06 -24.21
C PRO A 68 5.27 -19.67 -22.87
N ILE A 69 4.83 -18.55 -22.28
CA ILE A 69 5.29 -18.07 -20.97
C ILE A 69 4.72 -18.97 -19.86
N ASP A 70 5.61 -19.66 -19.13
CA ASP A 70 5.25 -20.36 -17.89
C ASP A 70 5.12 -19.37 -16.73
N SER A 71 3.88 -19.12 -16.29
CA SER A 71 3.60 -18.13 -15.27
C SER A 71 4.10 -18.50 -13.88
N GLU A 72 4.05 -19.78 -13.48
CA GLU A 72 4.49 -20.21 -12.15
C GLU A 72 6.02 -20.19 -12.05
N LYS A 73 6.71 -20.64 -13.10
CA LYS A 73 8.17 -20.54 -13.18
C LYS A 73 8.62 -19.07 -13.13
N CYS A 74 7.97 -18.19 -13.90
CA CYS A 74 8.30 -16.77 -13.89
C CYS A 74 8.03 -16.12 -12.54
N LEU A 75 6.92 -16.46 -11.86
CA LEU A 75 6.60 -15.96 -10.53
C LEU A 75 7.65 -16.34 -9.49
N ASN A 76 8.07 -17.60 -9.47
CA ASN A 76 9.13 -18.07 -8.57
C ASN A 76 10.44 -17.32 -8.81
N LEU A 77 10.79 -17.06 -10.08
CA LEU A 77 12.00 -16.33 -10.41
C LEU A 77 11.93 -14.85 -10.06
N LEU A 78 10.81 -14.17 -10.36
CA LEU A 78 10.62 -12.76 -9.99
C LEU A 78 10.64 -12.56 -8.46
N THR A 79 10.15 -13.54 -7.69
CA THR A 79 10.23 -13.50 -6.22
C THR A 79 11.68 -13.51 -5.75
N ARG A 80 12.54 -14.32 -6.38
CA ARG A 80 13.98 -14.37 -6.09
C ARG A 80 14.69 -13.09 -6.51
N VAL A 81 14.30 -12.50 -7.65
CA VAL A 81 14.79 -11.18 -8.09
C VAL A 81 14.44 -10.10 -7.07
N LEU A 82 13.17 -10.01 -6.64
CA LEU A 82 12.75 -9.06 -5.62
C LEU A 82 13.49 -9.27 -4.31
N TYR A 83 13.70 -10.52 -3.90
CA TYR A 83 14.47 -10.83 -2.71
C TYR A 83 15.89 -10.26 -2.79
N LEU A 84 16.61 -10.50 -3.89
CA LEU A 84 17.96 -9.97 -4.09
C LEU A 84 17.98 -8.43 -4.05
N LEU A 85 17.04 -7.78 -4.73
CA LEU A 85 16.90 -6.31 -4.71
C LEU A 85 16.68 -5.79 -3.29
N GLN A 86 15.80 -6.45 -2.51
CA GLN A 86 15.46 -6.04 -1.15
C GLN A 86 16.59 -6.28 -0.14
N GLN A 87 17.44 -7.29 -0.35
CA GLN A 87 18.64 -7.51 0.48
C GLN A 87 19.75 -6.49 0.21
N GLY A 88 19.59 -5.61 -0.77
CA GLY A 88 20.61 -4.62 -1.15
C GLY A 88 21.74 -5.21 -1.99
N GLU A 89 21.50 -6.34 -2.65
CA GLU A 89 22.44 -6.93 -3.60
C GLU A 89 22.75 -5.91 -4.72
N LYS A 90 24.04 -5.73 -5.05
CA LYS A 90 24.44 -4.72 -6.03
C LYS A 90 24.31 -5.27 -7.44
N PHE A 91 23.37 -4.72 -8.20
CA PHE A 91 23.25 -4.94 -9.63
C PHE A 91 24.03 -3.88 -10.40
N THR A 92 24.74 -4.31 -11.45
CA THR A 92 25.35 -3.37 -12.40
C THR A 92 24.26 -2.75 -13.28
N PRO A 93 24.50 -1.55 -13.86
CA PRO A 93 23.54 -0.93 -14.77
C PRO A 93 23.14 -1.85 -15.94
N LYS A 94 24.10 -2.61 -16.50
CA LYS A 94 23.82 -3.58 -17.58
C LYS A 94 22.90 -4.72 -17.14
N GLU A 95 23.07 -5.20 -15.90
CA GLU A 95 22.21 -6.24 -15.32
C GLU A 95 20.78 -5.72 -15.11
N LEU A 96 20.63 -4.52 -14.56
CA LEU A 96 19.32 -3.87 -14.34
C LEU A 96 18.59 -3.63 -15.66
N THR A 97 19.27 -3.07 -16.66
CA THR A 97 18.71 -2.86 -17.99
C THR A 97 18.24 -4.17 -18.62
N LYS A 98 19.09 -5.20 -18.64
CA LYS A 98 18.71 -6.50 -19.18
C LYS A 98 17.50 -7.08 -18.45
N LEU A 99 17.50 -7.01 -17.11
CA LEU A 99 16.41 -7.50 -16.28
C LEU A 99 15.11 -6.74 -16.55
N PHE A 100 15.16 -5.41 -16.71
CA PHE A 100 14.01 -4.59 -17.09
C PHE A 100 13.41 -5.06 -18.42
N PHE A 101 14.25 -5.25 -19.45
CA PHE A 101 13.80 -5.74 -20.75
C PHE A 101 13.23 -7.16 -20.70
N ASP A 102 13.78 -8.04 -19.87
CA ASP A 102 13.24 -9.39 -19.71
C ASP A 102 11.90 -9.37 -18.95
N VAL A 103 11.79 -8.56 -17.89
CA VAL A 103 10.55 -8.41 -17.09
C VAL A 103 9.42 -7.79 -17.91
N THR A 104 9.71 -6.81 -18.76
CA THR A 104 8.68 -6.16 -19.60
C THR A 104 8.07 -7.11 -20.63
N LYS A 105 8.78 -8.16 -21.08
CA LYS A 105 8.19 -9.21 -21.94
C LYS A 105 7.04 -9.96 -21.26
N LEU A 106 7.05 -10.04 -19.92
CA LEU A 106 6.01 -10.73 -19.15
C LEU A 106 4.65 -10.02 -19.18
N PHE A 107 4.57 -8.77 -19.67
CA PHE A 107 3.30 -8.10 -19.99
C PHE A 107 2.47 -8.85 -21.05
N GLN A 108 3.08 -9.77 -21.82
CA GLN A 108 2.37 -10.60 -22.78
C GLN A 108 1.54 -11.71 -22.13
N SER A 109 1.87 -12.09 -20.89
CA SER A 109 1.13 -13.13 -20.17
C SER A 109 -0.27 -12.65 -19.75
N PRO A 110 -1.31 -13.50 -19.88
CA PRO A 110 -2.65 -13.22 -19.38
C PRO A 110 -2.77 -13.41 -17.86
N SER A 111 -1.75 -13.97 -17.19
CA SER A 111 -1.81 -14.26 -15.76
C SER A 111 -1.86 -12.99 -14.92
N THR A 112 -2.96 -12.81 -14.19
CA THR A 112 -3.15 -11.67 -13.27
C THR A 112 -2.14 -11.68 -12.12
N ARG A 113 -1.77 -12.86 -11.62
CA ARG A 113 -0.78 -13.02 -10.55
C ARG A 113 0.61 -12.59 -11.05
N LEU A 114 1.01 -13.03 -12.24
CA LEU A 114 2.27 -12.63 -12.86
C LEU A 114 2.31 -11.12 -13.13
N ARG A 115 1.20 -10.56 -13.64
CA ARG A 115 1.10 -9.11 -13.89
C ARG A 115 1.33 -8.28 -12.62
N ARG A 116 0.77 -8.70 -11.48
CA ARG A 116 1.01 -8.03 -10.17
C ARG A 116 2.47 -8.08 -9.77
N MET A 117 3.14 -9.20 -10.01
CA MET A 117 4.57 -9.35 -9.72
C MET A 117 5.43 -8.45 -10.62
N VAL A 118 5.08 -8.34 -11.90
CA VAL A 118 5.75 -7.41 -12.84
C VAL A 118 5.66 -5.95 -12.35
N TYR A 119 4.49 -5.52 -11.86
CA TYR A 119 4.33 -4.18 -11.29
C TYR A 119 5.24 -3.92 -10.07
N LEU A 120 5.44 -4.92 -9.21
CA LEU A 120 6.33 -4.80 -8.06
C LEU A 120 7.78 -4.66 -8.53
N VAL A 121 8.24 -5.56 -9.41
CA VAL A 121 9.62 -5.54 -9.89
C VAL A 121 9.96 -4.24 -10.61
N ILE A 122 9.08 -3.72 -11.47
CA ILE A 122 9.33 -2.44 -12.16
C ILE A 122 9.53 -1.28 -11.19
N LYS A 123 8.85 -1.27 -10.03
CA LYS A 123 9.04 -0.21 -9.02
C LYS A 123 10.38 -0.28 -8.32
N GLU A 124 10.99 -1.47 -8.24
CA GLU A 124 12.25 -1.70 -7.56
C GLU A 124 13.48 -1.57 -8.49
N LEU A 125 13.30 -1.62 -9.82
CA LEU A 125 14.41 -1.60 -10.77
C LEU A 125 14.99 -0.21 -11.09
N ASP A 126 14.34 0.87 -10.63
CA ASP A 126 14.70 2.27 -10.91
C ASP A 126 15.13 2.52 -12.38
N PRO A 127 14.24 2.24 -13.35
CA PRO A 127 14.57 2.29 -14.78
C PRO A 127 14.90 3.71 -15.24
N SER A 128 15.82 3.80 -16.21
CA SER A 128 16.11 5.03 -16.94
C SER A 128 14.93 5.52 -17.77
N GLU A 129 14.93 6.80 -18.18
CA GLU A 129 13.85 7.41 -18.96
C GLU A 129 13.54 6.63 -20.26
N GLY A 130 14.58 6.17 -20.97
CA GLY A 130 14.42 5.38 -22.19
C GLY A 130 13.78 4.02 -21.95
N GLU A 131 14.04 3.40 -20.80
CA GLU A 131 13.42 2.14 -20.37
C GLU A 131 11.96 2.35 -19.98
N VAL A 132 11.66 3.39 -19.19
CA VAL A 132 10.29 3.75 -18.80
C VAL A 132 9.38 3.90 -20.02
N PHE A 133 9.87 4.55 -21.08
CA PHE A 133 9.12 4.75 -22.33
C PHE A 133 8.61 3.44 -22.95
N ILE A 134 9.32 2.33 -22.76
CA ILE A 134 8.97 1.02 -23.35
C ILE A 134 7.76 0.41 -22.64
N CYS A 135 7.69 0.55 -21.32
CA CYS A 135 6.60 -0.03 -20.52
C CYS A 135 5.40 0.90 -20.38
N ILE A 136 5.54 2.21 -20.67
CA ILE A 136 4.48 3.19 -20.44
C ILE A 136 3.20 2.86 -21.20
N GLN A 137 3.32 2.41 -22.46
CA GLN A 137 2.15 2.05 -23.27
C GLN A 137 1.43 0.81 -22.71
N CYS A 138 2.18 -0.17 -22.18
CA CYS A 138 1.61 -1.32 -21.48
C CYS A 138 0.87 -0.87 -20.21
N LEU A 139 1.44 0.06 -19.45
CA LEU A 139 0.82 0.60 -18.23
C LEU A 139 -0.42 1.44 -18.53
N ILE A 140 -0.42 2.25 -19.60
CA ILE A 140 -1.58 3.01 -20.08
C ILE A 140 -2.69 2.05 -20.55
N LYS A 141 -2.33 0.98 -21.26
CA LYS A 141 -3.29 -0.07 -21.64
C LYS A 141 -3.94 -0.70 -20.41
N ASP A 142 -3.15 -1.01 -19.38
CA ASP A 142 -3.65 -1.58 -18.13
C ASP A 142 -4.51 -0.59 -17.33
N MET A 143 -4.14 0.70 -17.33
CA MET A 143 -4.90 1.80 -16.71
C MET A 143 -6.32 1.96 -17.28
N ASN A 144 -6.50 1.61 -18.55
CA ASN A 144 -7.78 1.65 -19.26
C ASN A 144 -8.42 0.26 -19.42
N SER A 145 -7.88 -0.77 -18.77
CA SER A 145 -8.43 -2.12 -18.86
C SER A 145 -9.78 -2.23 -18.13
N LYS A 146 -10.52 -3.31 -18.40
CA LYS A 146 -11.76 -3.62 -17.64
C LYS A 146 -11.49 -4.14 -16.23
N ASN A 147 -10.23 -4.45 -15.90
CA ASN A 147 -9.85 -5.04 -14.63
C ASN A 147 -9.37 -3.95 -13.67
N ASP A 148 -10.20 -3.60 -12.68
CA ASP A 148 -9.88 -2.56 -11.69
C ASP A 148 -8.57 -2.78 -10.95
N CYS A 149 -8.12 -4.03 -10.76
CA CYS A 149 -6.82 -4.31 -10.17
C CYS A 149 -5.67 -3.88 -11.09
N PHE A 150 -5.79 -4.08 -12.40
CA PHE A 150 -4.77 -3.61 -13.35
C PHE A 150 -4.78 -2.09 -13.40
N ARG A 151 -5.98 -1.48 -13.46
CA ARG A 151 -6.13 -0.03 -13.49
C ARG A 151 -5.46 0.65 -12.29
N ALA A 152 -5.77 0.19 -11.08
CA ALA A 152 -5.23 0.77 -9.86
C ALA A 152 -3.71 0.53 -9.73
N ASN A 153 -3.25 -0.69 -10.02
CA ASN A 153 -1.83 -1.01 -9.84
C ASN A 153 -0.93 -0.37 -10.90
N SER A 154 -1.38 -0.24 -12.16
CA SER A 154 -0.60 0.47 -13.18
C SER A 154 -0.42 1.94 -12.82
N ILE A 155 -1.44 2.62 -12.31
CA ILE A 155 -1.34 4.00 -11.80
C ILE A 155 -0.30 4.10 -10.68
N ARG A 156 -0.26 3.14 -9.75
CA ARG A 156 0.77 3.13 -8.68
C ARG A 156 2.18 2.91 -9.22
N VAL A 157 2.35 2.09 -10.26
CA VAL A 157 3.66 1.94 -10.93
C VAL A 157 4.06 3.24 -11.59
N LEU A 158 3.16 3.83 -12.38
CA LEU A 158 3.35 5.11 -13.04
C LEU A 158 3.76 6.21 -12.04
N SER A 159 3.14 6.27 -10.87
CA SER A 159 3.50 7.26 -9.84
C SER A 159 4.95 7.22 -9.34
N ARG A 160 5.66 6.10 -9.58
CA ARG A 160 7.05 5.90 -9.16
C ARG A 160 8.06 6.18 -10.27
N ILE A 161 7.67 5.94 -11.52
CA ILE A 161 8.57 5.92 -12.69
C ILE A 161 8.36 7.09 -13.66
N LEU A 162 7.29 7.89 -13.49
CA LEU A 162 7.01 9.01 -14.37
C LEU A 162 7.96 10.18 -14.13
N ASP A 163 8.51 10.70 -15.24
CA ASP A 163 9.08 12.04 -15.29
C ASP A 163 8.00 13.12 -15.53
N PRO A 164 8.32 14.42 -15.38
CA PRO A 164 7.36 15.50 -15.56
C PRO A 164 6.76 15.61 -16.98
N THR A 165 7.54 15.28 -18.01
CA THR A 165 7.11 15.33 -19.41
C THR A 165 6.08 14.24 -19.70
N MET A 166 6.36 13.01 -19.28
CA MET A 166 5.46 11.87 -19.40
C MET A 166 4.21 12.05 -18.54
N ALA A 167 4.33 12.61 -17.34
CA ALA A 167 3.19 12.94 -16.49
C ALA A 167 2.20 13.89 -17.20
N ALA A 168 2.71 14.90 -17.92
CA ALA A 168 1.88 15.80 -18.71
C ALA A 168 1.16 15.10 -19.88
N GLN A 169 1.80 14.11 -20.52
CA GLN A 169 1.21 13.34 -21.61
C GLN A 169 0.05 12.44 -21.15
N ILE A 170 0.14 11.89 -19.93
CA ILE A 170 -0.88 10.99 -19.40
C ILE A 170 -1.92 11.66 -18.49
N ASP A 171 -1.79 12.96 -18.26
CA ASP A 171 -2.62 13.79 -17.36
C ASP A 171 -4.12 13.49 -17.52
N ARG A 172 -4.63 13.48 -18.75
CA ARG A 172 -6.04 13.21 -19.04
C ARG A 172 -6.53 11.87 -18.45
N TYR A 173 -5.70 10.83 -18.51
CA TYR A 173 -6.05 9.53 -17.94
C TYR A 173 -6.06 9.57 -16.41
N LEU A 174 -5.11 10.27 -15.80
CA LEU A 174 -5.03 10.44 -14.34
C LEU A 174 -6.22 11.24 -13.80
N LYS A 175 -6.63 12.33 -14.46
CA LYS A 175 -7.86 13.07 -14.12
C LYS A 175 -9.09 12.20 -14.11
N THR A 176 -9.25 11.38 -15.15
CA THR A 176 -10.36 10.42 -15.25
C THR A 176 -10.31 9.39 -14.12
N ALA A 177 -9.10 8.94 -13.77
CA ALA A 177 -8.91 7.97 -12.69
C ALA A 177 -9.16 8.57 -11.29
N ILE A 178 -8.92 9.86 -11.06
CA ILE A 178 -9.19 10.54 -9.77
C ILE A 178 -10.67 10.43 -9.41
N VAL A 179 -11.57 10.72 -10.35
CA VAL A 179 -13.03 10.67 -10.12
C VAL A 179 -13.63 9.30 -10.42
N ASP A 180 -12.81 8.25 -10.45
CA ASP A 180 -13.30 6.90 -10.77
C ASP A 180 -14.25 6.36 -9.70
N LYS A 181 -15.27 5.61 -10.16
CA LYS A 181 -16.25 4.95 -9.28
C LYS A 181 -15.60 3.91 -8.38
N ASN A 182 -14.54 3.25 -8.83
CA ASN A 182 -13.81 2.28 -8.03
C ASN A 182 -12.86 3.02 -7.06
N PRO A 183 -13.05 2.87 -5.73
CA PRO A 183 -12.25 3.59 -4.76
C PRO A 183 -10.76 3.22 -4.80
N PHE A 184 -10.39 2.01 -5.24
CA PHE A 184 -8.98 1.63 -5.37
C PHE A 184 -8.29 2.37 -6.51
N VAL A 185 -9.00 2.64 -7.61
CA VAL A 185 -8.48 3.39 -8.76
C VAL A 185 -8.36 4.87 -8.39
N SER A 186 -9.43 5.46 -7.87
CA SER A 186 -9.44 6.85 -7.37
C SER A 186 -8.36 7.10 -6.33
N SER A 187 -8.28 6.24 -5.31
CA SER A 187 -7.24 6.32 -4.29
C SER A 187 -5.82 6.20 -4.86
N SER A 188 -5.61 5.36 -5.89
CA SER A 188 -4.29 5.21 -6.51
C SER A 188 -3.90 6.45 -7.32
N ALA A 189 -4.87 7.07 -8.00
CA ALA A 189 -4.66 8.30 -8.76
C ALA A 189 -4.38 9.51 -7.84
N LEU A 190 -5.08 9.59 -6.70
CA LEU A 190 -4.81 10.62 -5.69
C LEU A 190 -3.40 10.49 -5.09
N VAL A 191 -2.99 9.27 -4.72
CA VAL A 191 -1.61 9.01 -4.25
C VAL A 191 -0.58 9.31 -5.36
N CYS A 192 -0.91 9.01 -6.63
CA CYS A 192 -0.09 9.41 -7.75
C CYS A 192 0.10 10.93 -7.83
N GLY A 193 -0.98 11.70 -7.66
CA GLY A 193 -0.91 13.17 -7.56
C GLY A 193 -0.02 13.66 -6.42
N ILE A 194 -0.12 13.05 -5.23
CA ILE A 194 0.75 13.39 -4.08
C ILE A 194 2.22 13.18 -4.42
N ASN A 195 2.57 12.05 -5.06
CA ASN A 195 3.95 11.78 -5.45
C ASN A 195 4.44 12.76 -6.52
N LEU A 196 3.59 13.07 -7.51
CA LEU A 196 3.88 13.99 -8.60
C LEU A 196 3.98 15.46 -8.15
N MET A 197 3.47 15.84 -6.98
CA MET A 197 3.69 17.18 -6.43
C MET A 197 5.18 17.48 -6.19
N ARG A 198 6.03 16.45 -6.06
CA ARG A 198 7.48 16.61 -5.87
C ARG A 198 8.24 16.88 -7.16
N SER A 199 7.80 16.29 -8.28
CA SER A 199 8.51 16.32 -9.57
C SER A 199 7.80 17.17 -10.63
N ALA A 200 6.47 17.16 -10.65
CA ALA A 200 5.63 17.78 -11.68
C ALA A 200 4.43 18.57 -11.08
N PRO A 201 4.65 19.51 -10.14
CA PRO A 201 3.57 20.20 -9.44
C PRO A 201 2.64 20.97 -10.37
N ASP A 202 3.15 21.52 -11.48
CA ASP A 202 2.33 22.30 -12.42
C ASP A 202 1.33 21.45 -13.21
N VAL A 203 1.65 20.16 -13.42
CA VAL A 203 0.68 19.20 -13.98
C VAL A 203 -0.45 18.98 -12.98
N VAL A 204 -0.10 18.67 -11.71
CA VAL A 204 -1.05 18.32 -10.65
C VAL A 204 -1.96 19.51 -10.26
N LYS A 205 -1.46 20.74 -10.31
CA LYS A 205 -2.27 21.96 -10.08
C LYS A 205 -3.44 22.09 -11.06
N ARG A 206 -3.42 21.44 -12.22
CA ARG A 206 -4.53 21.44 -13.17
C ARG A 206 -5.67 20.48 -12.80
N TRP A 207 -5.49 19.67 -11.74
CA TRP A 207 -6.42 18.61 -11.33
C TRP A 207 -7.31 19.03 -10.16
N VAL A 208 -7.25 20.31 -9.76
CA VAL A 208 -7.92 20.83 -8.56
C VAL A 208 -9.42 20.52 -8.56
N SER A 209 -10.09 20.65 -9.71
CA SER A 209 -11.53 20.38 -9.84
C SER A 209 -11.85 18.91 -9.53
N GLU A 210 -11.12 17.98 -10.16
CA GLU A 210 -11.30 16.54 -9.98
C GLU A 210 -10.97 16.12 -8.55
N ILE A 211 -9.91 16.67 -7.95
CA ILE A 211 -9.52 16.37 -6.57
C ILE A 211 -10.58 16.88 -5.59
N GLN A 212 -11.09 18.09 -5.79
CA GLN A 212 -12.05 18.71 -4.88
C GLN A 212 -13.38 17.94 -4.84
N GLU A 213 -13.80 17.33 -5.95
CA GLU A 213 -14.96 16.43 -6.00
C GLU A 213 -14.80 15.24 -5.03
N THR A 214 -13.60 14.65 -5.02
CA THR A 214 -13.30 13.43 -4.24
C THR A 214 -13.16 13.65 -2.73
N VAL A 215 -13.02 14.90 -2.26
CA VAL A 215 -12.99 15.24 -0.82
C VAL A 215 -14.26 14.80 -0.10
N THR A 216 -15.39 14.80 -0.82
CA THR A 216 -16.70 14.40 -0.29
C THR A 216 -17.00 12.91 -0.47
N SER A 217 -16.02 12.12 -0.94
CA SER A 217 -16.20 10.69 -1.19
C SER A 217 -16.68 9.95 0.05
N LYS A 218 -17.63 9.02 -0.16
CA LYS A 218 -18.11 8.10 0.88
C LYS A 218 -17.05 7.10 1.34
N HIS A 219 -15.97 6.94 0.58
CA HIS A 219 -14.89 6.00 0.87
C HIS A 219 -13.78 6.68 1.66
N SER A 220 -13.54 6.21 2.88
CA SER A 220 -12.59 6.81 3.83
C SER A 220 -11.17 6.96 3.27
N SER A 221 -10.69 6.00 2.46
CA SER A 221 -9.37 6.07 1.82
C SER A 221 -9.29 7.14 0.74
N VAL A 222 -10.32 7.28 -0.09
CA VAL A 222 -10.40 8.30 -1.14
C VAL A 222 -10.46 9.68 -0.51
N GLN A 223 -11.35 9.87 0.47
CA GLN A 223 -11.47 11.11 1.22
C GLN A 223 -10.12 11.49 1.87
N PHE A 224 -9.46 10.55 2.54
CA PHE A 224 -8.15 10.80 3.16
C PHE A 224 -7.09 11.24 2.14
N HIS A 225 -6.90 10.51 1.03
CA HIS A 225 -5.90 10.87 0.03
C HIS A 225 -6.24 12.17 -0.71
N ALA A 226 -7.52 12.46 -0.93
CA ALA A 226 -7.97 13.72 -1.52
C ALA A 226 -7.59 14.90 -0.62
N LEU A 227 -7.86 14.79 0.69
CA LEU A 227 -7.48 15.80 1.67
C LEU A 227 -5.97 16.01 1.76
N ALA A 228 -5.20 14.91 1.77
CA ALA A 228 -3.75 14.98 1.76
C ALA A 228 -3.22 15.72 0.51
N LEU A 229 -3.80 15.48 -0.66
CA LEU A 229 -3.42 16.15 -1.89
C LEU A 229 -3.86 17.62 -1.95
N VAL A 230 -5.06 17.94 -1.46
CA VAL A 230 -5.54 19.34 -1.34
C VAL A 230 -4.63 20.13 -0.40
N HIS A 231 -4.22 19.53 0.72
CA HIS A 231 -3.24 20.12 1.62
C HIS A 231 -1.93 20.41 0.86
N GLU A 232 -1.39 19.43 0.14
CA GLU A 232 -0.14 19.60 -0.60
C GLU A 232 -0.22 20.69 -1.67
N LEU A 233 -1.38 20.83 -2.34
CA LEU A 233 -1.65 21.90 -3.31
C LEU A 233 -1.73 23.29 -2.67
N LYS A 234 -2.30 23.38 -1.46
CA LYS A 234 -2.59 24.65 -0.78
C LYS A 234 -1.59 24.99 0.32
N LYS A 235 -0.55 24.18 0.57
CA LYS A 235 0.41 24.40 1.66
C LYS A 235 1.11 25.76 1.63
N SER A 236 1.24 26.35 0.44
CA SER A 236 1.82 27.69 0.25
C SER A 236 0.82 28.83 0.48
N ASP A 237 -0.49 28.57 0.42
CA ASP A 237 -1.57 29.53 0.63
C ASP A 237 -2.33 29.21 1.92
N ARG A 238 -1.88 29.81 3.03
CA ARG A 238 -2.44 29.60 4.36
C ARG A 238 -3.93 29.94 4.43
N LEU A 239 -4.39 30.96 3.71
CA LEU A 239 -5.80 31.39 3.74
C LEU A 239 -6.69 30.39 3.00
N ALA A 240 -6.27 29.92 1.82
CA ALA A 240 -7.00 28.90 1.08
C ALA A 240 -7.04 27.56 1.83
N LEU A 241 -5.93 27.18 2.50
CA LEU A 241 -5.88 25.98 3.32
C LEU A 241 -6.83 26.08 4.51
N HIS A 242 -6.80 27.19 5.25
CA HIS A 242 -7.67 27.41 6.41
C HIS A 242 -9.16 27.38 6.04
N LYS A 243 -9.54 28.01 4.91
CA LYS A 243 -10.92 27.96 4.39
C LYS A 243 -11.36 26.53 4.10
N GLU A 244 -10.50 25.72 3.49
CA GLU A 244 -10.83 24.34 3.16
C GLU A 244 -10.95 23.48 4.42
N VAL A 245 -9.97 23.57 5.34
CA VAL A 245 -10.00 22.87 6.64
C VAL A 245 -11.28 23.23 7.41
N THR A 246 -11.64 24.51 7.48
CA THR A 246 -12.86 24.96 8.16
C THR A 246 -14.13 24.40 7.51
N LYS A 247 -14.18 24.35 6.18
CA LYS A 247 -15.29 23.77 5.43
C LYS A 247 -15.42 22.27 5.69
N ILE A 248 -14.30 21.55 5.77
CA ILE A 248 -14.27 20.11 6.01
C ILE A 248 -14.54 19.78 7.48
N ALA A 249 -14.05 20.58 8.42
CA ALA A 249 -14.33 20.40 9.86
C ALA A 249 -15.83 20.54 10.19
N ARG A 250 -16.57 21.29 9.36
CA ARG A 250 -18.04 21.38 9.45
C ARG A 250 -18.76 20.20 8.80
N SER A 251 -18.11 19.43 7.94
CA SER A 251 -18.69 18.23 7.35
C SER A 251 -18.36 17.01 8.23
N GLN A 252 -19.25 16.02 8.26
CA GLN A 252 -18.95 14.76 8.93
C GLN A 252 -17.89 14.00 8.13
N LEU A 253 -16.63 14.11 8.56
CA LEU A 253 -15.57 13.24 8.11
C LEU A 253 -15.85 11.80 8.52
N LYS A 254 -15.54 10.86 7.62
CA LYS A 254 -15.76 9.43 7.87
C LYS A 254 -14.46 8.65 8.09
N SER A 255 -13.32 9.27 7.79
CA SER A 255 -12.02 8.65 7.94
C SER A 255 -11.37 9.14 9.24
N PRO A 256 -11.11 8.26 10.22
CA PRO A 256 -10.33 8.64 11.42
C PRO A 256 -8.96 9.21 11.05
N MET A 257 -8.36 8.74 9.96
CA MET A 257 -7.09 9.27 9.47
C MET A 257 -7.24 10.68 8.86
N ALA A 258 -8.39 10.99 8.25
CA ALA A 258 -8.69 12.36 7.81
C ALA A 258 -8.88 13.30 9.00
N GLU A 259 -9.52 12.83 10.07
CA GLU A 259 -9.63 13.59 11.32
C GLU A 259 -8.26 13.83 11.95
N CYS A 260 -7.39 12.81 12.01
CA CYS A 260 -6.02 12.98 12.49
C CYS A 260 -5.22 13.98 11.64
N LEU A 261 -5.41 13.96 10.31
CA LEU A 261 -4.82 14.98 9.45
C LEU A 261 -5.35 16.37 9.81
N LEU A 262 -6.67 16.55 9.94
CA LEU A 262 -7.23 17.84 10.33
C LEU A 262 -6.72 18.33 11.68
N ILE A 263 -6.59 17.46 12.69
CA ILE A 263 -6.10 17.83 14.04
C ILE A 263 -4.61 18.19 14.02
N ARG A 264 -3.83 17.55 13.14
CA ARG A 264 -2.41 17.88 12.96
C ARG A 264 -2.20 19.29 12.37
N TYR A 265 -3.22 19.82 11.69
CA TYR A 265 -3.16 21.09 10.96
C TYR A 265 -3.89 22.21 11.69
#